data_AF-A0A4V6I9L9-F1
#
_entry.id   AF-A0A4V6I9L9-F1
#
_cell.length_a   1.000
_cell.length_b   1.000
_cell.length_c   1.000
_cell.angle_alpha   90.00
_cell.angle_beta   90.00
_cell.angle_gamma   90.00
#
_symmetry.space_group_name_H-M   'P 1'
#
loop_
_entity.id
_entity.type
_entity.pdbx_description
1 polymer ?
#
loop_
_entity_poly.entity_id
_entity_poly.type
_entity_poly.pdbx_seq_one_letter_code
_entity_poly.pdbx_strand_id
1 'polypeptide(L)' 'MPAKYLPLIADYESRIERALSEGNQLEAFHLLDRLRELPNMPDFPAAVAPRLQEVMDRYCRPEILQGLDSAPAASEPR' A
#
# COMPACT_ATOMS: atom_id res chain seq x y z
N MET A 1 16.45 4.37 -17.39
CA MET A 1 15.13 4.13 -18.04
C MET A 1 14.02 4.34 -17.00
N PRO A 2 13.44 5.55 -16.89
CA PRO A 2 12.44 5.91 -15.87
C PRO A 2 11.05 5.28 -16.11
N ALA A 3 10.80 4.71 -17.29
CA ALA A 3 9.49 4.22 -17.72
C ALA A 3 8.99 2.94 -17.01
N LYS A 4 9.83 2.23 -16.24
CA LYS A 4 9.44 1.00 -15.54
C LYS A 4 8.64 1.23 -14.25
N TYR A 5 8.79 2.40 -13.63
CA TYR A 5 8.19 2.68 -12.31
C TYR A 5 6.71 3.08 -12.41
N LEU A 6 6.28 3.75 -13.48
CA LEU A 6 4.88 4.09 -13.72
C LEU A 6 3.98 2.83 -13.82
N PRO A 7 4.26 1.85 -14.70
CA PRO A 7 3.46 0.63 -14.78
C PRO A 7 3.58 -0.21 -13.50
N LEU A 8 4.74 -0.16 -12.81
CA LEU A 8 4.91 -0.83 -11.52
C LEU A 8 3.97 -0.26 -10.46
N ILE A 9 3.89 1.07 -10.33
CA ILE A 9 2.98 1.73 -9.38
C ILE A 9 1.51 1.41 -9.72
N ALA A 10 1.14 1.39 -10.99
CA ALA A 10 -0.21 1.02 -11.42
C ALA A 10 -0.56 -0.45 -11.06
N ASP A 11 0.40 -1.37 -11.20
CA ASP A 11 0.22 -2.78 -10.80
C ASP A 11 0.04 -2.90 -9.27
N TYR A 12 0.88 -2.22 -8.49
CA TYR A 12 0.74 -2.18 -7.04
C TYR A 12 -0.60 -1.57 -6.61
N GLU A 13 -1.03 -0.46 -7.22
CA GLU A 13 -2.34 0.14 -6.98
C GLU A 13 -3.48 -0.86 -7.20
N SER A 14 -3.49 -1.55 -8.34
CA SER A 14 -4.52 -2.56 -8.64
C SER A 14 -4.52 -3.72 -7.64
N ARG A 15 -3.33 -4.14 -7.17
CA ARG A 15 -3.21 -5.19 -6.14
C ARG A 15 -3.69 -4.72 -4.77
N ILE A 16 -3.41 -3.47 -4.41
CA ILE A 16 -3.89 -2.87 -3.16
C ILE A 16 -5.42 -2.80 -3.19
N GLU A 17 -6.01 -2.30 -4.27
CA GLU A 17 -7.48 -2.26 -4.44
C GLU A 17 -8.10 -3.64 -4.31
N ARG A 18 -7.49 -4.64 -4.95
CA ARG A 18 -7.94 -6.03 -4.86
C ARG A 18 -7.82 -6.58 -3.44
N ALA A 19 -6.67 -6.40 -2.79
CA ALA A 19 -6.43 -6.87 -1.43
C ALA A 19 -7.44 -6.26 -0.44
N LEU A 20 -7.73 -4.95 -0.57
CA LEU A 20 -8.76 -4.28 0.22
C LEU A 20 -10.16 -4.83 -0.08
N SER A 21 -10.50 -5.05 -1.35
CA SER A 21 -11.79 -5.64 -1.74
C SER A 21 -11.97 -7.08 -1.25
N GLU A 22 -10.88 -7.83 -1.11
CA GLU A 22 -10.88 -9.20 -0.57
C GLU A 22 -10.84 -9.21 0.98
N GLY A 23 -10.77 -8.04 1.63
CA GLY A 23 -10.64 -7.91 3.08
C GLY A 23 -9.25 -8.25 3.61
N ASN A 24 -8.26 -8.45 2.73
CA ASN A 24 -6.89 -8.76 3.07
C ASN A 24 -6.08 -7.49 3.35
N GLN A 25 -6.34 -6.88 4.50
CA GLN A 25 -5.68 -5.64 4.92
C GLN A 25 -4.18 -5.79 5.15
N LEU A 26 -3.73 -6.98 5.58
CA LEU A 26 -2.30 -7.27 5.77
C LEU A 26 -1.54 -7.21 4.44
N GLU A 27 -2.09 -7.83 3.39
CA GLU A 27 -1.50 -7.76 2.05
C GLU A 27 -1.51 -6.33 1.51
N ALA A 28 -2.62 -5.60 1.66
CA ALA A 28 -2.69 -4.20 1.27
C ALA A 28 -1.62 -3.35 1.98
N PHE A 29 -1.41 -3.57 3.28
CA PHE A 29 -0.37 -2.90 4.06
C PHE A 29 1.04 -3.24 3.55
N HIS A 30 1.34 -4.52 3.29
CA HIS A 30 2.64 -4.92 2.75
C HIS A 30 2.92 -4.33 1.36
N LEU A 31 1.90 -4.23 0.50
CA LEU A 31 2.04 -3.61 -0.82
C LEU A 31 2.31 -2.11 -0.71
N LEU A 32 1.64 -1.41 0.23
CA LEU A 32 1.89 0.00 0.51
C LEU A 32 3.28 0.26 1.08
N ASP A 33 3.76 -0.61 1.98
CA ASP A 33 5.09 -0.52 2.55
C ASP A 33 6.18 -0.66 1.46
N ARG A 34 6.01 -1.62 0.53
CA ARG A 34 6.90 -1.74 -0.64
C ARG A 34 6.87 -0.52 -1.56
N LEU A 35 5.69 0.08 -1.77
CA LEU A 35 5.58 1.33 -2.54
C LEU A 35 6.35 2.47 -1.86
N ARG A 36 6.31 2.54 -0.52
CA ARG A 36 7.02 3.54 0.27
C ARG A 36 8.55 3.42 0.20
N GLU A 37 9.07 2.23 -0.13
CA GLU A 37 10.51 2.02 -0.32
C GLU A 37 11.03 2.46 -1.71
N LEU A 38 10.16 2.55 -2.73
CA LEU A 38 10.54 2.97 -4.08
C LEU A 38 11.37 4.26 -4.14
N PRO A 39 11.04 5.36 -3.44
CA PRO A 39 11.80 6.61 -3.51
C PRO A 39 13.19 6.51 -2.88
N ASN A 40 13.45 5.48 -2.06
CA ASN A 40 14.79 5.23 -1.50
C ASN A 40 15.72 4.53 -2.51
N MET A 41 15.22 4.08 -3.66
CA MET A 41 16.05 3.45 -4.68
C MET A 41 16.90 4.50 -5.43
N PRO A 42 18.19 4.22 -5.69
CA PRO A 42 19.08 5.17 -6.36
C PRO A 42 18.65 5.53 -7.79
N ASP A 43 17.91 4.62 -8.45
CA ASP A 43 17.37 4.81 -9.80
C ASP A 43 15.94 5.36 -9.83
N PHE A 44 15.38 5.79 -8.70
CA PHE A 44 14.00 6.27 -8.65
C PHE A 44 13.85 7.62 -9.35
N PRO A 45 13.03 7.71 -10.41
CA PRO A 45 12.88 8.94 -11.16
C PRO A 45 11.99 9.95 -10.43
N ALA A 46 12.51 11.17 -10.21
CA ALA A 46 11.76 12.26 -9.57
C ALA A 46 10.42 12.59 -10.27
N ALA A 47 10.33 12.36 -11.59
CA ALA A 47 9.10 12.54 -12.36
C ALA A 47 7.95 11.58 -11.95
N VAL A 48 8.27 10.48 -11.26
CA VAL A 48 7.30 9.47 -10.81
C VAL A 48 6.87 9.69 -9.35
N ALA A 49 7.63 10.49 -8.59
CA ALA A 49 7.28 10.88 -7.23
C ALA A 49 5.84 11.39 -7.04
N PRO A 50 5.29 12.30 -7.88
CA PRO A 50 3.91 12.78 -7.70
C PRO A 50 2.87 11.66 -7.84
N ARG A 51 3.06 10.73 -8.79
CA ARG A 51 2.13 9.60 -8.98
C ARG A 51 2.20 8.62 -7.80
N LEU A 52 3.40 8.36 -7.29
CA LEU A 52 3.56 7.54 -6.09
C LEU A 52 2.85 8.17 -4.89
N GLN A 53 3.05 9.47 -4.68
CA GLN A 53 2.44 10.21 -3.58
C GLN A 53 0.91 10.18 -3.63
N GLU A 54 0.32 10.29 -4.82
CA GLU A 54 -1.13 10.21 -5.02
C GLU A 54 -1.69 8.84 -4.62
N VAL A 55 -1.03 7.75 -5.04
CA VAL A 55 -1.41 6.38 -4.65
C VAL A 55 -1.27 6.21 -3.13
N MET A 56 -0.18 6.70 -2.55
CA MET A 56 0.01 6.65 -1.10
C MET A 56 -1.08 7.44 -0.34
N ASP A 57 -1.43 8.66 -0.76
CA ASP A 57 -2.49 9.45 -0.11
C ASP A 57 -3.85 8.75 -0.14
N ARG A 58 -4.14 8.07 -1.26
CA ARG A 58 -5.40 7.36 -1.46
C ARG A 58 -5.58 6.18 -0.51
N TYR A 59 -4.53 5.40 -0.27
CA TYR A 59 -4.61 4.13 0.46
C TYR A 59 -3.98 4.15 1.85
N CYS A 60 -3.14 5.15 2.17
CA CYS A 60 -2.50 5.30 3.49
C CYS A 60 -3.42 5.96 4.52
N ARG A 61 -4.70 6.19 4.19
CA ARG A 61 -5.68 6.71 5.16
C ARG A 61 -5.91 5.69 6.27
N PRO A 62 -5.84 6.10 7.54
CA PRO A 62 -6.04 5.19 8.67
C PRO A 62 -7.43 4.53 8.65
N GLU A 63 -8.42 5.17 8.03
CA GLU A 63 -9.77 4.66 7.79
C GLU A 63 -9.80 3.34 7.01
N ILE A 64 -8.83 3.09 6.13
CA ILE A 64 -8.75 1.89 5.30
C ILE A 64 -8.05 0.74 6.05
N LEU A 65 -7.10 1.08 6.93
CA LEU A 65 -6.30 0.13 7.71
C LEU A 65 -6.86 -0.13 9.11
N GLN A 66 -7.98 0.52 9.48
CA GLN A 66 -8.60 0.44 10.80
C GLN A 66 -9.14 -0.95 11.20
N GLY A 67 -9.16 -1.93 10.28
CA GLY A 67 -9.55 -3.31 10.61
C GLY A 67 -8.41 -4.20 11.14
N LEU A 68 -7.14 -3.76 11.08
CA LEU A 68 -6.00 -4.52 11.59
C LEU A 68 -5.90 -4.51 13.12
N ASP A 69 -6.47 -3.50 13.79
CA ASP A 69 -6.48 -3.39 15.27
C ASP A 69 -7.65 -4.17 15.90
N SER A 70 -8.66 -4.54 15.09
CA SER A 70 -9.76 -5.42 15.53
C SER A 70 -9.42 -6.89 15.35
N ALA A 71 -8.25 -7.33 15.82
CA ALA A 71 -8.18 -8.69 16.32
C ALA A 71 -9.07 -8.72 17.57
N PRO A 72 -10.16 -9.51 17.63
CA PRO A 72 -10.78 -9.74 18.91
C PRO A 72 -9.71 -10.40 19.77
N ALA A 73 -9.19 -9.66 20.76
CA ALA A 73 -8.50 -10.26 21.88
C ALA A 73 -9.41 -11.41 22.32
N ALA A 74 -8.97 -12.63 21.99
CA ALA A 74 -9.75 -13.82 22.18
C ALA A 74 -10.25 -13.79 23.62
N SER A 75 -11.56 -13.87 23.77
CA SER A 75 -12.21 -14.04 25.05
C SER A 75 -11.49 -15.14 25.82
N GLU A 76 -10.82 -14.77 26.91
CA GLU A 76 -10.52 -15.72 27.98
C GLU A 76 -11.66 -15.60 29.00
N PRO A 77 -12.64 -16.52 28.98
CA PRO A 77 -13.45 -16.76 30.15
C PRO A 77 -12.69 -17.75 31.03
N ARG A 78 -12.16 -17.31 32.18
CA ARG A 78 -12.18 -18.06 33.43
C ARG A 78 -11.67 -17.27 34.62
#